data_AF-H7CEL1-F1
#
_entry.id   AF-H7CEL1-F1
#
_cell.length_a   1.000
_cell.length_b   1.000
_cell.length_c   1.000
_cell.angle_alpha   90.00
_cell.angle_beta   90.00
_cell.angle_gamma   90.00
#
_symmetry.space_group_name_H-M   'P 1'
#
loop_
_entity.id
_entity.type
_entity.pdbx_description
1 polymer ?
#
loop_
_entity_poly.entity_id
_entity_poly.type
_entity_poly.pdbx_seq_one_letter_code
_entity_poly.pdbx_strand_id
1 'polypeptide(L)'
;MEFGTSSIFSSSIMKVAILVCLLCAVAVMEFASGQTACSTQEDCPDGSCCAGPSFAKRCRFYGGEMAQCEPPNRFNEYSTGCPCQEGFICSAINRCQAA
;
A
#
# COMPACT_ATOMS: atom_id res chain seq x y z
N MET A 1 32.66 -16.28 45.39
CA MET A 1 32.30 -17.11 44.22
C MET A 1 31.51 -16.22 43.29
N GLU A 2 32.15 -15.82 42.21
CA GLU A 2 31.60 -15.01 41.12
C GLU A 2 30.45 -15.74 40.44
N PHE A 3 29.44 -15.05 39.91
CA PHE A 3 28.85 -15.40 38.60
C PHE A 3 28.18 -14.17 37.99
N GLY A 4 28.94 -13.50 37.12
CA GLY A 4 28.46 -12.45 36.23
C GLY A 4 27.39 -12.95 35.26
N THR A 5 26.12 -12.69 35.60
CA THR A 5 24.96 -13.03 34.75
C THR A 5 24.14 -11.81 34.34
N SER A 6 24.37 -10.64 34.95
CA SER A 6 23.63 -9.41 34.63
C SER A 6 23.94 -8.85 33.25
N SER A 7 25.18 -9.03 32.74
CA SER A 7 25.59 -8.50 31.43
C SER A 7 25.16 -9.37 30.24
N ILE A 8 24.85 -10.65 30.48
CA ILE A 8 24.47 -11.62 29.43
C ILE A 8 22.96 -11.47 29.11
N PHE A 9 22.13 -11.24 30.13
CA PHE A 9 20.69 -10.99 29.96
C PHE A 9 20.41 -9.74 29.13
N SER A 10 21.16 -8.65 29.34
CA SER A 10 21.00 -7.42 28.57
C SER A 10 21.40 -7.59 27.10
N SER A 11 22.39 -8.44 26.80
CA SER A 11 22.80 -8.74 25.42
C SER A 11 21.75 -9.59 24.68
N SER A 12 21.17 -10.58 25.36
CA SER A 12 20.08 -11.41 24.80
C SER A 12 18.79 -10.62 24.62
N ILE A 13 18.44 -9.74 25.57
CA ILE A 13 17.27 -8.87 25.48
C ILE A 13 17.43 -7.85 24.34
N MET A 14 18.61 -7.25 24.19
CA MET A 14 18.89 -6.33 23.07
C MET A 14 18.82 -7.05 21.72
N LYS A 15 19.36 -8.27 21.62
CA LYS A 15 19.25 -9.10 20.42
C LYS A 15 17.79 -9.46 20.10
N VAL A 16 17.00 -9.84 21.11
CA VAL A 16 15.56 -10.15 20.95
C VAL A 16 14.77 -8.91 20.55
N ALA A 17 15.06 -7.74 21.15
CA ALA A 17 14.42 -6.48 20.78
C ALA A 17 14.74 -6.08 19.34
N ILE A 18 16.00 -6.24 18.90
CA ILE A 18 16.40 -6.01 17.51
C ILE A 18 15.69 -7.00 16.56
N LEU A 19 15.60 -8.27 16.93
CA LEU A 19 14.91 -9.30 16.14
C LEU A 19 13.40 -9.01 16.01
N VAL A 20 12.75 -8.58 17.09
CA VAL A 20 11.35 -8.16 17.09
C VAL A 20 11.15 -6.89 16.26
N CYS A 21 12.01 -5.87 16.40
CA CYS A 21 11.94 -4.66 15.58
C CYS A 21 12.14 -4.95 14.09
N LEU A 22 13.07 -5.86 13.73
CA LEU A 22 13.26 -6.29 12.35
C LEU A 22 12.02 -7.01 11.82
N LEU A 23 11.43 -7.93 12.58
CA LEU A 23 10.19 -8.62 12.19
C LEU A 23 9.01 -7.65 12.02
N CYS A 24 8.85 -6.69 12.93
CA CYS A 24 7.84 -5.64 12.81
C CYS A 24 8.08 -4.76 11.57
N ALA A 25 9.33 -4.41 11.28
CA ALA A 25 9.70 -3.64 10.09
C ALA A 25 9.36 -4.38 8.79
N VAL A 26 9.62 -5.69 8.71
CA VAL A 26 9.24 -6.51 7.55
C VAL A 26 7.72 -6.59 7.40
N ALA A 27 6.99 -6.78 8.52
CA ALA A 27 5.53 -6.84 8.49
C ALA A 27 4.90 -5.52 8.00
N VAL A 28 5.40 -4.35 8.42
CA VAL A 28 4.87 -3.06 7.91
C VAL A 28 5.25 -2.78 6.46
N MET A 29 6.34 -3.36 5.94
CA MET A 29 6.74 -3.20 4.53
C MET A 29 5.78 -3.90 3.57
N GLU A 30 5.13 -5.00 3.98
CA GLU A 30 4.10 -5.66 3.15
C GLU A 30 2.89 -4.74 2.92
N PHE A 31 2.43 -4.04 3.95
CA PHE A 31 1.30 -3.10 3.84
C PHE A 31 1.64 -1.84 3.04
N ALA A 32 2.89 -1.36 3.10
CA ALA A 32 3.31 -0.14 2.42
C ALA A 32 3.52 -0.30 0.91
N SER A 33 3.59 -1.54 0.40
CA SER A 33 3.94 -1.77 -1.00
C SER A 33 2.84 -1.41 -1.98
N GLY A 34 1.58 -1.25 -1.55
CA GLY A 34 0.46 -0.90 -2.43
C GLY A 34 0.41 -1.78 -3.69
N GLN A 35 0.91 -3.02 -3.60
CA GLN A 35 1.10 -3.92 -4.75
C GLN A 35 0.47 -5.30 -4.49
N THR A 36 -0.38 -5.39 -3.47
CA THR A 36 -1.19 -6.57 -3.21
C THR A 36 -2.12 -6.81 -4.40
N ALA A 37 -2.14 -8.07 -4.86
CA ALA A 37 -3.10 -8.50 -5.85
C ALA A 37 -4.50 -8.32 -5.28
N CYS A 38 -5.37 -7.64 -6.01
CA CYS A 38 -6.73 -7.36 -5.56
C CYS A 38 -7.73 -8.05 -6.49
N SER A 39 -8.80 -8.59 -5.92
CA SER A 39 -9.94 -9.08 -6.71
C SER A 39 -11.06 -8.05 -6.77
N THR A 40 -11.28 -7.35 -5.65
CA THR A 40 -12.33 -6.32 -5.49
C THR A 40 -11.73 -5.06 -4.86
N GLN A 41 -12.49 -3.97 -4.88
CA GLN A 41 -12.12 -2.70 -4.25
C GLN A 41 -11.96 -2.82 -2.72
N GLU A 42 -12.67 -3.76 -2.08
CA GLU A 42 -12.66 -4.00 -0.63
C GLU A 42 -11.33 -4.57 -0.13
N ASP A 43 -10.52 -5.16 -1.02
CA ASP A 43 -9.18 -5.66 -0.71
C ASP A 43 -8.15 -4.52 -0.58
N CYS A 44 -8.49 -3.34 -1.10
CA CYS A 44 -7.59 -2.21 -1.18
C CYS A 44 -7.88 -1.19 -0.07
N PRO A 45 -6.84 -0.58 0.52
CA PRO A 45 -7.02 0.43 1.56
C PRO A 45 -7.72 1.69 1.01
N ASP A 46 -8.29 2.48 1.91
CA ASP A 46 -8.85 3.78 1.58
C ASP A 46 -7.82 4.67 0.85
N GLY A 47 -8.28 5.44 -0.14
CA GLY A 47 -7.40 6.24 -0.99
C GLY A 47 -6.71 5.46 -2.12
N SER A 48 -7.08 4.19 -2.30
CA SER A 48 -6.58 3.35 -3.39
C SER A 48 -7.72 2.63 -4.11
N CYS A 49 -7.44 2.14 -5.31
CA CYS A 49 -8.37 1.38 -6.10
C CYS A 49 -7.74 0.10 -6.65
N CYS A 50 -8.59 -0.89 -6.92
CA CYS A 50 -8.15 -2.11 -7.59
C CYS A 50 -8.09 -1.88 -9.11
N ALA A 51 -6.88 -1.71 -9.65
CA ALA A 51 -6.66 -1.41 -11.06
C ALA A 51 -5.67 -2.38 -11.74
N GLY A 52 -5.99 -2.76 -12.98
CA GLY A 52 -5.11 -3.53 -13.85
C GLY A 52 -5.85 -4.56 -14.70
N PRO A 53 -5.13 -5.33 -15.54
CA PRO A 53 -5.72 -6.40 -16.31
C PRO A 53 -6.30 -7.48 -15.39
N SER A 54 -7.36 -8.18 -15.81
CA SER A 54 -8.15 -9.11 -14.99
C SER A 54 -7.33 -10.15 -14.20
N PHE A 55 -6.16 -10.55 -14.72
CA PHE A 55 -5.28 -11.56 -14.13
C PHE A 55 -4.11 -10.99 -13.32
N ALA A 56 -3.93 -9.66 -13.32
CA ALA A 56 -2.87 -8.96 -12.60
C ALA A 56 -3.34 -7.59 -12.08
N LYS A 57 -4.57 -7.55 -11.57
CA LYS A 57 -5.09 -6.40 -10.83
C LYS A 57 -4.31 -6.21 -9.55
N ARG A 58 -3.96 -4.96 -9.25
CA ARG A 58 -3.27 -4.59 -8.01
C ARG A 58 -3.92 -3.36 -7.42
N CYS A 59 -3.84 -3.22 -6.11
CA CYS A 59 -4.19 -1.94 -5.50
C CYS A 59 -3.26 -0.86 -6.06
N ARG A 60 -3.80 0.31 -6.34
CA ARG A 60 -3.04 1.48 -6.79
C ARG A 60 -3.65 2.71 -6.14
N PHE A 61 -2.84 3.66 -5.73
CA PHE A 61 -3.36 4.91 -5.18
C PHE A 61 -4.14 5.69 -6.23
N TYR A 62 -5.08 6.52 -5.77
CA TYR A 62 -5.81 7.42 -6.66
C TYR A 62 -4.87 8.36 -7.42
N GLY A 63 -5.27 8.70 -8.64
CA GLY A 63 -4.47 9.54 -9.52
C GLY A 63 -4.39 10.98 -9.01
N GLY A 64 -3.17 11.50 -8.86
CA GLY A 64 -2.91 12.93 -8.66
C GLY A 64 -2.90 13.71 -9.98
N GLU A 65 -2.47 14.97 -9.95
CA GLU A 65 -2.37 15.82 -11.14
C GLU A 65 -1.67 15.12 -12.31
N MET A 66 -2.29 15.18 -13.50
CA MET A 66 -1.80 14.59 -14.76
C MET A 66 -1.59 13.07 -14.74
N ALA A 67 -2.01 12.37 -13.68
CA ALA A 67 -2.01 10.92 -13.63
C ALA A 67 -3.07 10.34 -14.59
N GLN A 68 -2.80 9.14 -15.08
CA GLN A 68 -3.76 8.40 -15.89
C GLN A 68 -4.92 7.95 -15.00
N CYS A 69 -6.14 8.27 -15.44
CA CYS A 69 -7.36 7.93 -14.72
C CYS A 69 -8.36 7.24 -15.62
N GLU A 70 -9.26 6.50 -15.00
CA GLU A 70 -10.43 5.92 -15.65
C GLU A 70 -11.67 6.44 -14.93
N PRO A 71 -12.73 6.85 -15.66
CA PRO A 71 -13.94 7.37 -15.04
C PRO A 71 -14.61 6.30 -14.17
N PRO A 72 -15.21 6.69 -13.02
CA PRO A 72 -15.82 5.75 -12.10
C PRO A 72 -16.97 4.98 -12.77
N ASN A 73 -16.87 3.66 -12.74
CA ASN A 73 -17.86 2.75 -13.30
C ASN A 73 -18.67 2.06 -12.18
N ARG A 74 -19.88 1.59 -12.49
CA ARG A 74 -20.80 0.97 -11.51
C ARG A 74 -20.23 -0.28 -10.81
N PHE A 75 -19.23 -0.90 -11.41
CA PHE A 75 -18.60 -2.12 -10.91
C PHE A 75 -17.31 -1.87 -10.13
N ASN A 76 -16.86 -0.61 -9.99
CA ASN A 76 -15.57 -0.26 -9.38
C ASN A 76 -14.39 -1.10 -9.92
N GLU A 77 -14.47 -1.46 -11.20
CA GLU A 77 -13.46 -2.25 -11.89
C GLU A 77 -12.71 -1.34 -12.84
N TYR A 78 -11.40 -1.22 -12.62
CA TYR A 78 -10.53 -0.33 -13.37
C TYR A 78 -9.46 -1.12 -14.10
N SER A 79 -9.33 -0.91 -15.42
CA SER A 79 -8.28 -1.61 -16.20
C SER A 79 -7.07 -0.73 -16.44
N THR A 80 -7.30 0.54 -16.73
CA THR A 80 -6.25 1.46 -17.21
C THR A 80 -5.64 2.26 -16.06
N GLY A 81 -6.46 2.76 -15.15
CA GLY A 81 -6.02 3.58 -14.03
C GLY A 81 -7.11 3.80 -12.99
N CYS A 82 -6.71 4.18 -11.78
CA CYS A 82 -7.65 4.53 -10.73
C CYS A 82 -8.33 5.87 -11.00
N PRO A 83 -9.51 6.13 -10.39
CA PRO A 83 -10.08 7.46 -10.43
C PRO A 83 -9.16 8.46 -9.72
N CYS A 84 -9.40 9.75 -9.98
CA CYS A 84 -8.58 10.81 -9.42
C CYS A 84 -8.84 11.00 -7.93
N GLN A 85 -7.83 11.48 -7.20
CA GLN A 85 -7.99 11.87 -5.82
C GLN A 85 -8.94 13.07 -5.69
N GLU A 86 -9.39 13.35 -4.46
CA GLU A 86 -10.25 14.50 -4.18
C GLU A 86 -9.63 15.81 -4.68
N GLY A 87 -10.46 16.68 -5.28
CA GLY A 87 -10.01 17.93 -5.89
C GLY A 87 -9.55 17.81 -7.35
N PHE A 88 -9.56 16.61 -7.93
CA PHE A 88 -9.24 16.39 -9.35
C PHE A 88 -10.39 15.67 -10.07
N ILE A 89 -10.64 16.08 -11.32
CA ILE A 89 -11.57 15.41 -12.22
C ILE A 89 -10.82 14.62 -13.29
N CYS A 90 -11.36 13.46 -13.65
CA CYS A 90 -10.86 12.72 -14.79
C CYS A 90 -11.37 13.38 -16.08
N SER A 91 -10.49 14.10 -16.77
CA SER A 91 -10.81 14.83 -17.99
C SER A 91 -10.97 13.88 -19.19
N ALA A 92 -11.52 14.36 -20.31
CA ALA A 92 -11.78 13.54 -21.50
C ALA A 92 -10.52 12.88 -22.11
N ILE A 93 -9.34 13.39 -21.74
CA ILE A 93 -8.03 12.82 -22.09
C ILE A 93 -7.60 11.66 -21.16
N ASN A 94 -8.50 11.16 -20.30
CA ASN A 94 -8.21 10.14 -19.27
C ASN A 94 -7.04 10.52 -18.37
N ARG A 95 -6.99 11.81 -18.01
CA ARG A 95 -6.00 12.38 -17.08
C ARG A 95 -6.66 13.21 -16.01
N CYS A 96 -6.11 13.14 -14.81
CA CYS A 96 -6.55 13.96 -13.69
C CYS A 96 -6.14 15.42 -13.90
N GLN A 97 -7.12 16.32 -13.82
CA GLN A 97 -6.95 17.77 -13.88
C GLN A 97 -7.64 18.38 -12.66
N ALA A 98 -7.17 19.53 -12.20
CA ALA A 98 -7.82 20.23 -11.10
C ALA A 98 -9.31 20.47 -11.43
N ALA A 99 -10.17 20.13 -10.47
CA ALA A 99 -11.62 20.25 -10.58
C ALA A 99 -12.09 21.72 -10.59
#